data_AF-A0A6A8FFP3-F1
#
_entry.id   AF-A0A6A8FFP3-F1
#
_cell.length_a   1.000
_cell.length_b   1.000
_cell.length_c   1.000
_cell.angle_alpha   90.00
_cell.angle_beta   90.00
_cell.angle_gamma   90.00
#
_symmetry.space_group_name_H-M   'P 1'
#
loop_
_entity.id
_entity.type
_entity.pdbx_description
1 polymer ?
#
loop_
_entity_poly.entity_id
_entity_poly.type
_entity_poly.pdbx_seq_one_letter_code
_entity_poly.pdbx_strand_id
1 'polypeptide(L)'
;MEKATSIVNNQLARLRLLDEKFSRMDKNFKHQIVLNIKSGNNSRAKALAGELSNIRNVQRTTQNAGLALEVMLIRFSTVNEFAMVLETINPTIGMIRDIQRDISKVIPAASSVFSEMQTMTSEVLVNSDIKLDVGSKFSTPVDKDALSILNEIEGILENEAKTKLPEVPSAILDKRMDKQFYEEEVSDKSQIMIEG
;
A
#
# COMPACT_ATOMS: atom_id res chain seq x y z
N MET A 1 14.61 -31.92 12.31
CA MET A 1 14.05 -32.27 10.97
C MET A 1 14.92 -33.28 10.22
N GLU A 2 16.23 -33.08 10.13
CA GLU A 2 17.15 -33.95 9.38
C GLU A 2 17.01 -35.46 9.66
N LYS A 3 16.93 -35.86 10.95
CA LYS A 3 16.69 -37.26 11.34
C LYS A 3 15.38 -37.82 10.78
N ALA A 4 14.31 -37.04 10.78
CA ALA A 4 13.01 -37.46 10.25
C ALA A 4 13.07 -37.63 8.73
N THR A 5 13.72 -36.69 8.03
CA THR A 5 13.98 -36.78 6.58
C THR A 5 14.76 -38.04 6.22
N SER A 6 15.80 -38.37 6.99
CA SER A 6 16.59 -39.58 6.77
C SER A 6 15.78 -40.87 6.94
N ILE A 7 14.93 -40.93 7.97
CA ILE A 7 14.03 -42.07 8.20
C ILE A 7 13.06 -42.24 7.03
N VAL A 8 12.42 -41.17 6.57
CA VAL A 8 11.49 -41.20 5.44
C VAL A 8 12.18 -41.68 4.16
N ASN A 9 13.38 -41.17 3.87
CA ASN A 9 14.18 -41.62 2.71
C ASN A 9 14.52 -43.12 2.78
N ASN A 10 14.87 -43.64 3.97
CA ASN A 10 15.13 -45.07 4.13
C ASN A 10 13.87 -45.91 3.87
N GLN A 11 12.71 -45.47 4.35
CA GLN A 11 11.44 -46.16 4.09
C GLN A 11 11.08 -46.11 2.61
N LEU A 12 11.29 -44.98 1.94
CA LEU A 12 11.04 -44.83 0.52
C LEU A 12 11.92 -45.81 -0.31
N ALA A 13 13.20 -45.94 0.05
CA ALA A 13 14.09 -46.92 -0.58
C ALA A 13 13.59 -48.36 -0.39
N ARG A 14 13.12 -48.72 0.81
CA ARG A 14 12.53 -50.04 1.08
C ARG A 14 11.27 -50.30 0.25
N LEU A 15 10.38 -49.30 0.13
CA LEU A 15 9.16 -49.42 -0.67
C LEU A 15 9.49 -49.61 -2.16
N ARG A 16 10.51 -48.92 -2.69
CA ARG A 16 10.99 -49.12 -4.07
C ARG A 16 11.50 -50.54 -4.32
N LEU A 17 12.28 -51.09 -3.38
CA LEU A 17 12.73 -52.48 -3.46
C LEU A 17 11.56 -53.48 -3.43
N LEU A 18 10.53 -53.20 -2.64
CA LEU A 18 9.31 -54.01 -2.60
C LEU A 18 8.52 -53.93 -3.90
N ASP A 19 8.36 -52.74 -4.49
CA ASP A 19 7.66 -52.55 -5.77
C ASP A 19 8.36 -53.30 -6.92
N GLU A 20 9.69 -53.25 -6.97
CA GLU A 20 10.46 -54.06 -7.92
C GLU A 20 10.27 -55.56 -7.69
N LYS A 21 10.25 -56.01 -6.42
CA LYS A 21 10.02 -57.41 -6.07
C LYS A 21 8.63 -57.86 -6.54
N PHE A 22 7.59 -57.06 -6.33
CA PHE A 22 6.24 -57.35 -6.81
C PHE A 22 6.18 -57.38 -8.34
N SER A 23 6.89 -56.47 -9.02
CA SER A 23 6.99 -56.48 -10.49
C SER A 23 7.66 -57.75 -11.03
N ARG A 24 8.70 -58.26 -10.36
CA ARG A 24 9.31 -59.56 -10.69
C ARG A 24 8.35 -60.73 -10.44
N MET A 25 7.63 -60.70 -9.31
CA MET A 25 6.62 -61.71 -8.99
C MET A 25 5.48 -61.71 -10.02
N ASP A 26 4.98 -60.55 -10.45
CA ASP A 26 3.91 -60.46 -11.47
C ASP A 26 4.32 -61.18 -12.76
N LYS A 27 5.53 -60.93 -13.26
CA LYS A 27 6.08 -61.60 -14.44
C LYS A 27 6.17 -63.12 -14.24
N ASN A 28 6.66 -63.57 -13.08
CA ASN A 28 6.81 -64.99 -12.78
C ASN A 28 5.45 -65.70 -12.67
N PHE A 29 4.47 -65.11 -11.97
CA PHE A 29 3.12 -65.65 -11.85
C PHE A 29 2.43 -65.72 -13.22
N LYS A 30 2.53 -64.68 -14.05
CA LYS A 30 2.02 -64.71 -15.43
C LYS A 30 2.59 -65.88 -16.22
N HIS A 31 3.91 -66.08 -16.15
CA HIS A 31 4.55 -67.19 -16.84
C HIS A 31 4.02 -68.55 -16.36
N GLN A 32 3.93 -68.76 -15.04
CA GLN A 32 3.38 -70.00 -14.47
C GLN A 32 1.91 -70.23 -14.84
N ILE A 33 1.09 -69.17 -14.87
CA ILE A 33 -0.31 -69.25 -15.29
C ILE A 33 -0.39 -69.74 -16.74
N VAL A 34 0.41 -69.16 -17.65
CA VAL A 34 0.45 -69.59 -19.06
C VAL A 34 0.87 -71.05 -19.19
N LEU A 35 1.87 -71.51 -18.44
CA LEU A 35 2.30 -72.92 -18.46
C LEU A 35 1.19 -73.88 -18.00
N ASN A 36 0.48 -73.54 -16.92
CA ASN A 36 -0.60 -74.37 -16.39
C ASN A 36 -1.83 -74.41 -17.31
N ILE A 37 -2.12 -73.31 -18.01
CA ILE A 37 -3.17 -73.29 -19.05
C ILE A 37 -2.77 -74.22 -20.20
N LYS A 38 -1.52 -74.12 -20.69
CA LYS A 38 -1.03 -74.96 -21.80
C LYS A 38 -1.00 -76.46 -21.46
N SER A 39 -0.76 -76.83 -20.20
CA SER A 39 -0.80 -78.22 -19.75
C SER A 39 -2.20 -78.73 -19.39
N GLY A 40 -3.25 -77.92 -19.59
CA GLY A 40 -4.64 -78.27 -19.29
C GLY A 40 -5.03 -78.15 -17.81
N ASN A 41 -4.10 -77.74 -16.92
CA ASN A 41 -4.35 -77.58 -15.49
C ASN A 41 -5.00 -76.22 -15.16
N ASN A 42 -6.22 -76.03 -15.64
CA ASN A 42 -6.96 -74.77 -15.50
C ASN A 42 -7.29 -74.40 -14.05
N SER A 43 -7.52 -75.39 -13.18
CA SER A 43 -7.80 -75.15 -11.75
C SER A 43 -6.61 -74.45 -11.07
N ARG A 44 -5.40 -74.96 -11.29
CA ARG A 44 -4.17 -74.37 -10.75
C ARG A 44 -3.88 -73.00 -11.34
N ALA A 45 -4.11 -72.80 -12.65
CA ALA A 45 -3.99 -71.50 -13.29
C ALA A 45 -4.93 -70.46 -12.67
N LYS A 46 -6.18 -70.82 -12.37
CA LYS A 46 -7.17 -69.95 -11.71
C LYS A 46 -6.73 -69.54 -10.30
N ALA A 47 -6.21 -70.48 -9.51
CA ALA A 47 -5.68 -70.18 -8.18
C ALA A 47 -4.49 -69.19 -8.24
N LEU A 48 -3.53 -69.41 -9.15
CA LEU A 48 -2.40 -68.51 -9.35
C LEU A 48 -2.82 -67.11 -9.82
N ALA A 49 -3.87 -67.01 -10.65
CA ALA A 49 -4.42 -65.73 -11.08
C ALA A 49 -5.05 -64.95 -9.92
N GLY A 50 -5.73 -65.63 -9.00
CA GLY A 50 -6.25 -65.03 -7.77
C GLY A 50 -5.11 -64.46 -6.90
N GLU A 51 -4.04 -65.22 -6.72
CA GLU A 51 -2.87 -64.76 -5.95
C GLU A 51 -2.17 -63.58 -6.62
N LEU A 52 -2.06 -63.59 -7.96
CA LEU A 52 -1.53 -62.45 -8.70
C LEU A 52 -2.38 -61.17 -8.51
N SER A 53 -3.70 -61.31 -8.43
CA SER A 53 -4.59 -60.18 -8.12
C SER A 53 -4.30 -59.60 -6.73
N ASN A 54 -4.07 -60.46 -5.73
CA ASN A 54 -3.71 -60.03 -4.38
C ASN A 54 -2.35 -59.31 -4.37
N ILE A 55 -1.35 -59.86 -5.05
CA ILE A 55 -0.02 -59.23 -5.18
C ILE A 55 -0.14 -57.83 -5.80
N ARG A 56 -0.96 -57.65 -6.84
CA ARG A 56 -1.20 -56.34 -7.46
C ARG A 56 -1.86 -55.35 -6.52
N ASN A 57 -2.80 -55.81 -5.69
CA ASN A 57 -3.42 -54.95 -4.69
C ASN A 57 -2.39 -54.47 -3.66
N VAL A 58 -1.54 -55.36 -3.17
CA VAL A 58 -0.44 -55.00 -2.26
C VAL A 58 0.55 -54.05 -2.95
N GLN A 59 0.91 -54.31 -4.21
CA GLN A 59 1.80 -53.44 -5.00
C GLN A 59 1.24 -52.02 -5.13
N ARG A 60 -0.05 -51.86 -5.45
CA ARG A 60 -0.70 -50.53 -5.49
C ARG A 60 -0.63 -49.82 -4.15
N THR A 61 -0.87 -50.53 -3.04
CA THR A 61 -0.75 -49.97 -1.70
C THR A 61 0.69 -49.53 -1.41
N THR A 62 1.70 -50.32 -1.81
CA THR A 62 3.12 -49.95 -1.70
C THR A 62 3.45 -48.69 -2.50
N GLN A 63 2.95 -48.58 -3.73
CA GLN A 63 3.13 -47.39 -4.57
C GLN A 63 2.48 -46.14 -3.95
N ASN A 64 1.24 -46.28 -3.48
CA ASN A 64 0.53 -45.18 -2.80
C ASN A 64 1.25 -44.73 -1.52
N ALA A 65 1.77 -45.67 -0.73
CA ALA A 65 2.59 -45.34 0.44
C ALA A 65 3.88 -44.60 0.04
N GLY A 66 4.52 -45.01 -1.07
CA GLY A 66 5.69 -44.33 -1.62
C GLY A 66 5.39 -42.87 -1.99
N LEU A 67 4.30 -42.63 -2.73
CA LEU A 67 3.86 -41.28 -3.10
C LEU A 67 3.56 -40.42 -1.87
N ALA A 68 2.90 -40.98 -0.86
CA ALA A 68 2.60 -40.26 0.38
C ALA A 68 3.90 -39.80 1.10
N LEU A 69 4.93 -40.66 1.11
CA LEU A 69 6.23 -40.31 1.68
C LEU A 69 6.98 -39.25 0.86
N GLU A 70 6.88 -39.29 -0.47
CA GLU A 70 7.46 -38.26 -1.35
C GLU A 70 6.80 -36.89 -1.11
N VAL A 71 5.48 -36.85 -0.98
CA VAL A 71 4.74 -35.62 -0.61
C VAL A 71 5.16 -35.12 0.76
N MET A 72 5.37 -36.01 1.73
CA MET A 72 5.85 -35.63 3.06
C MET A 72 7.25 -35.00 3.00
N LEU A 73 8.15 -35.53 2.18
CA LEU A 73 9.49 -35.00 2.01
C LEU A 73 9.46 -33.57 1.46
N ILE A 74 8.60 -33.29 0.48
CA ILE A 74 8.41 -31.94 -0.06
C ILE A 74 7.92 -31.00 1.05
N ARG A 75 6.95 -31.41 1.86
CA ARG A 75 6.47 -30.61 3.00
C ARG A 75 7.53 -30.38 4.08
N PHE A 76 8.44 -31.33 4.29
CA PHE A 76 9.58 -31.11 5.18
C PHE A 76 10.55 -30.06 4.64
N SER A 77 10.77 -30.02 3.31
CA SER A 77 11.57 -28.97 2.67
C SER A 77 10.97 -27.60 2.95
N THR A 78 9.66 -27.44 2.73
CA THR A 78 9.00 -26.15 2.96
C THR A 78 9.06 -25.75 4.43
N VAL A 79 8.76 -26.66 5.37
CA VAL A 79 8.88 -26.36 6.81
C VAL A 79 10.31 -25.94 7.18
N ASN A 80 11.33 -26.57 6.59
CA ASN A 80 12.73 -26.20 6.83
C ASN A 80 13.07 -24.81 6.27
N GLU A 81 12.62 -24.49 5.05
CA GLU A 81 12.79 -23.17 4.45
C GLU A 81 12.12 -22.08 5.29
N PHE A 82 10.89 -22.32 5.76
CA PHE A 82 10.19 -21.40 6.67
C PHE A 82 10.92 -21.25 8.02
N ALA A 83 11.50 -22.32 8.56
CA ALA A 83 12.26 -22.26 9.81
C ALA A 83 13.49 -21.35 9.67
N MET A 84 14.23 -21.45 8.56
CA MET A 84 15.36 -20.55 8.26
C MET A 84 14.92 -19.09 8.15
N VAL A 85 13.80 -18.82 7.46
CA VAL A 85 13.26 -17.46 7.34
C VAL A 85 12.89 -16.90 8.71
N LEU A 86 12.23 -17.70 9.56
CA LEU A 86 11.85 -17.30 10.92
C LEU A 86 13.06 -17.01 11.82
N GLU A 87 14.17 -17.73 11.66
CA GLU A 87 15.42 -17.45 12.36
C GLU A 87 15.93 -16.02 12.10
N THR A 88 15.70 -15.50 10.88
CA THR A 88 16.06 -14.12 10.53
C THR A 88 15.02 -13.08 10.94
N ILE A 89 13.72 -13.40 10.85
CA ILE A 89 12.64 -12.46 11.15
C ILE A 89 12.49 -12.21 12.66
N ASN A 90 12.65 -13.24 13.49
CA ASN A 90 12.50 -13.13 14.94
C ASN A 90 13.37 -12.01 15.58
N PRO A 91 14.69 -11.94 15.32
CA PRO A 91 15.51 -10.86 15.85
C PRO A 91 15.12 -9.48 15.28
N THR A 92 14.69 -9.40 14.01
CA THR A 92 14.20 -8.14 13.43
C THR A 92 12.94 -7.64 14.12
N ILE A 93 12.00 -8.52 14.46
CA ILE A 93 10.80 -8.16 15.25
C ILE A 93 11.22 -7.65 16.64
N GLY A 94 12.21 -8.28 17.27
CA GLY A 94 12.79 -7.81 18.53
C GLY A 94 13.33 -6.39 18.41
N MET A 95 14.14 -6.13 17.39
CA MET A 95 14.71 -4.82 17.11
C MET A 95 13.61 -3.76 16.88
N ILE A 96 12.55 -4.07 16.13
CA ILE A 96 11.42 -3.14 15.91
C ILE A 96 10.71 -2.82 17.23
N ARG A 97 10.50 -3.82 18.11
CA ARG A 97 9.89 -3.62 19.42
C ARG A 97 10.76 -2.76 20.33
N ASP A 98 12.07 -2.92 20.26
CA ASP A 98 13.01 -2.09 21.02
C ASP A 98 13.00 -0.64 20.52
N ILE A 99 13.02 -0.41 19.20
CA ILE A 99 12.84 0.91 18.60
C ILE A 99 11.51 1.54 19.04
N GLN A 100 10.40 0.78 19.00
CA GLN A 100 9.11 1.26 19.47
C GLN A 100 9.16 1.69 20.94
N ARG A 101 9.80 0.89 21.80
CA ARG A 101 9.99 1.21 23.21
C ARG A 101 10.82 2.49 23.39
N ASP A 102 11.88 2.65 22.63
CA ASP A 102 12.75 3.84 22.73
C ASP A 102 12.02 5.10 22.26
N ILE A 103 11.33 5.04 21.12
CA ILE A 103 10.49 6.14 20.63
C ILE A 103 9.43 6.53 21.67
N SER A 104 8.80 5.56 22.33
CA SER A 104 7.79 5.83 23.36
C SER A 104 8.34 6.59 24.58
N LYS A 105 9.65 6.51 24.83
CA LYS A 105 10.33 7.27 25.88
C LYS A 105 10.82 8.64 25.38
N VAL A 106 11.35 8.67 24.16
CA VAL A 106 11.95 9.89 23.59
C VAL A 106 10.90 10.95 23.25
N ILE A 107 9.73 10.55 22.72
CA ILE A 107 8.68 11.52 22.33
C ILE A 107 8.20 12.37 23.52
N PRO A 108 7.81 11.79 24.68
CA PRO A 108 7.42 12.59 25.85
C PRO A 108 8.56 13.46 26.37
N ALA A 109 9.79 12.94 26.41
CA ALA A 109 10.95 13.69 26.87
C ALA A 109 11.23 14.91 25.97
N ALA A 110 11.18 14.73 24.64
CA ALA A 110 11.31 15.83 23.69
C ALA A 110 10.18 16.85 23.86
N SER A 111 8.94 16.41 24.01
CA SER A 111 7.80 17.30 24.27
C SER A 111 7.98 18.14 25.53
N SER A 112 8.55 17.56 26.60
CA SER A 112 8.87 18.27 27.84
C SER A 112 9.90 19.37 27.60
N VAL A 113 11.00 19.03 26.92
CA VAL A 113 12.07 20.00 26.59
C VAL A 113 11.55 21.14 25.72
N PHE A 114 10.72 20.85 24.72
CA PHE A 114 10.11 21.90 23.90
C PHE A 114 9.19 22.82 24.70
N SER A 115 8.42 22.28 25.66
CA SER A 115 7.58 23.09 26.55
C SER A 115 8.42 23.99 27.46
N GLU A 116 9.55 23.48 27.96
CA GLU A 116 10.50 24.26 28.76
C GLU A 116 11.13 25.38 27.92
N MET A 117 11.60 25.06 26.70
CA MET A 117 12.12 26.06 25.76
C MET A 117 11.08 27.14 25.42
N GLN A 118 9.82 26.76 25.22
CA GLN A 118 8.73 27.71 24.98
C GLN A 118 8.51 28.63 26.19
N THR A 119 8.60 28.08 27.40
CA THR A 119 8.47 28.84 28.66
C THR A 119 9.63 29.82 28.80
N MET A 120 10.88 29.35 28.63
CA MET A 120 12.07 30.20 28.67
C MET A 120 12.04 31.31 27.62
N THR A 121 11.61 31.00 26.39
CA THR A 121 11.49 32.00 25.33
C THR A 121 10.44 33.06 25.69
N SER A 122 9.32 32.63 26.28
CA SER A 122 8.28 33.56 26.77
C SER A 122 8.80 34.43 27.91
N GLU A 123 9.54 33.87 28.86
CA GLU A 123 10.19 34.63 29.94
C GLU A 123 11.21 35.64 29.40
N VAL A 124 12.03 35.26 28.41
CA VAL A 124 12.99 36.18 27.77
C VAL A 124 12.27 37.31 27.03
N LEU A 125 11.16 37.03 26.34
CA LEU A 125 10.36 38.07 25.68
C LEU A 125 9.67 39.03 26.67
N VAL A 126 9.30 38.55 27.85
CA VAL A 126 8.72 39.39 28.92
C VAL A 126 9.80 40.20 29.63
N ASN A 127 10.97 39.62 29.89
CA ASN A 127 12.06 40.25 30.66
C ASN A 127 12.99 41.11 29.81
N SER A 128 13.08 40.85 28.52
CA SER A 128 13.67 41.79 27.56
C SER A 128 12.56 42.77 27.22
N ASP A 129 12.74 44.07 27.41
CA ASP A 129 11.82 45.14 26.96
C ASP A 129 11.74 45.20 25.41
N ILE A 130 11.59 44.05 24.74
CA ILE A 130 11.22 43.94 23.35
C ILE A 130 9.75 44.35 23.31
N LYS A 131 9.54 45.65 23.18
CA LYS A 131 8.26 46.25 22.83
C LYS A 131 7.93 45.78 21.41
N LEU A 132 7.41 44.56 21.27
CA LEU A 132 6.69 44.18 20.06
C LEU A 132 5.47 45.08 20.04
N ASP A 133 5.55 46.18 19.30
CA ASP A 133 4.37 46.94 18.94
C ASP A 133 3.48 46.02 18.10
N VAL A 134 2.49 45.42 18.76
CA VAL A 134 1.44 44.57 18.16
C VAL A 134 0.63 45.36 17.10
N GLY A 135 0.87 46.67 16.93
CA GLY A 135 0.38 47.50 15.83
C GLY A 135 1.31 47.63 14.61
N SER A 136 2.59 47.29 14.74
CA SER A 136 3.50 47.21 13.58
C SER A 136 3.20 45.90 12.86
N LYS A 137 2.37 46.01 11.81
CA LYS A 137 2.20 44.95 10.83
C LYS A 137 3.57 44.37 10.55
N PHE A 138 3.73 43.05 10.70
CA PHE A 138 4.84 42.35 10.08
C PHE A 138 4.68 42.61 8.58
N SER A 139 5.27 43.71 8.12
CA SER A 139 5.40 43.97 6.70
C SER A 139 6.43 42.95 6.28
N THR A 140 5.96 41.75 5.94
CA THR A 140 6.72 40.87 5.06
C THR A 140 7.23 41.77 3.96
N PRO A 141 8.55 41.94 3.81
CA PRO A 141 9.08 42.68 2.68
C PRO A 141 8.50 41.98 1.45
N VAL A 142 7.55 42.61 0.78
CA VAL A 142 6.98 42.03 -0.43
C VAL A 142 8.10 42.09 -1.44
N ASP A 143 8.54 40.92 -1.88
CA ASP A 143 9.63 40.78 -2.81
C ASP A 143 9.32 41.57 -4.09
N LYS A 144 10.35 42.17 -4.69
CA LYS A 144 10.20 43.02 -5.88
C LYS A 144 9.53 42.25 -7.03
N ASP A 145 9.81 40.96 -7.12
CA ASP A 145 9.22 40.06 -8.11
C ASP A 145 7.72 39.85 -7.86
N ALA A 146 7.30 39.74 -6.59
CA ALA A 146 5.89 39.63 -6.25
C ALA A 146 5.11 40.92 -6.59
N LEU A 147 5.72 42.10 -6.43
CA LEU A 147 5.13 43.38 -6.88
C LEU A 147 5.05 43.47 -8.41
N SER A 148 6.04 42.94 -9.13
CA SER A 148 6.00 42.88 -10.60
C SER A 148 4.86 42.01 -11.11
N ILE A 149 4.63 40.85 -10.48
CA ILE A 149 3.54 39.93 -10.85
C ILE A 149 2.18 40.58 -10.57
N LEU A 150 2.01 41.25 -9.44
CA LEU A 150 0.76 41.97 -9.12
C LEU A 150 0.44 43.06 -10.16
N ASN A 151 1.44 43.83 -10.60
CA ASN A 151 1.27 44.82 -11.67
C ASN A 151 0.91 44.18 -13.02
N GLU A 152 1.51 43.04 -13.35
CA GLU A 152 1.18 42.31 -14.58
C GLU A 152 -0.28 41.83 -14.55
N ILE A 153 -0.73 41.30 -13.40
CA ILE A 153 -2.10 40.85 -13.18
C ILE A 153 -3.08 42.03 -13.24
N GLU A 154 -2.76 43.18 -12.65
CA GLU A 154 -3.59 44.39 -12.76
C GLU A 154 -3.78 44.83 -14.22
N GLY A 155 -2.71 44.79 -15.03
CA GLY A 155 -2.80 45.10 -16.47
C GLY A 155 -3.70 44.13 -17.23
N ILE A 156 -3.71 42.85 -16.86
CA ILE A 156 -4.63 41.86 -17.44
C ILE A 156 -6.08 42.16 -17.03
N LEU A 157 -6.32 42.46 -15.74
CA LEU A 157 -7.66 42.84 -15.26
C LEU A 157 -8.18 44.13 -15.91
N GLU A 158 -7.32 45.13 -16.14
CA GLU A 158 -7.74 46.36 -16.82
C GLU A 158 -8.16 46.09 -18.26
N ASN A 159 -7.42 45.25 -18.98
CA ASN A 159 -7.77 44.85 -20.35
C ASN A 159 -9.07 44.01 -20.39
N GLU A 160 -9.28 43.13 -19.41
CA GLU A 160 -10.54 42.39 -19.28
C GLU A 160 -11.72 43.32 -18.94
N ALA A 161 -11.52 44.31 -18.08
CA ALA A 161 -12.54 45.29 -17.74
C ALA A 161 -12.91 46.16 -18.96
N LYS A 162 -11.92 46.60 -19.76
CA LYS A 162 -12.16 47.35 -21.00
C LYS A 162 -12.88 46.55 -22.08
N THR A 163 -12.69 45.24 -22.14
CA THR A 163 -13.39 44.37 -23.10
C THR A 163 -14.81 44.03 -22.65
N LYS A 164 -15.08 44.00 -21.34
CA LYS A 164 -16.42 43.70 -20.79
C LYS A 164 -17.31 44.93 -20.60
N LEU A 165 -16.75 46.14 -20.56
CA LEU A 165 -17.52 47.39 -20.49
C LEU A 165 -17.63 47.99 -21.90
N PRO A 166 -18.82 47.99 -22.55
CA PRO A 166 -18.97 48.67 -23.83
C PRO A 166 -18.74 50.19 -23.66
N GLU A 167 -18.06 50.81 -24.63
CA GLU A 167 -17.93 52.27 -24.66
C GLU A 167 -19.31 52.93 -24.58
N VAL A 168 -19.41 53.98 -23.77
CA VAL A 168 -20.67 54.66 -23.47
C VAL A 168 -21.30 55.15 -24.78
N PRO A 169 -22.53 54.73 -25.14
CA PRO A 169 -23.16 55.14 -26.39
C PRO A 169 -23.25 56.67 -26.47
N SER A 170 -22.82 57.24 -27.60
CA SER A 170 -22.81 58.69 -27.87
C SER A 170 -24.20 59.35 -27.76
N ALA A 171 -25.29 58.56 -27.71
CA ALA A 171 -26.64 59.02 -27.42
C ALA A 171 -26.84 59.60 -26.00
N ILE A 172 -25.92 59.37 -25.06
CA ILE A 172 -25.98 59.94 -23.70
C ILE A 172 -25.38 61.37 -23.65
N LEU A 173 -24.61 61.78 -24.67
CA LEU A 173 -24.05 63.13 -24.73
C LEU A 173 -25.10 64.19 -25.13
N ASP A 174 -26.00 63.88 -26.06
CA ASP A 174 -27.04 64.82 -26.51
C ASP A 174 -28.09 65.12 -25.42
N LYS A 175 -28.40 64.16 -24.55
CA LYS A 175 -29.38 64.36 -23.47
C LYS A 175 -28.85 65.27 -22.34
N ARG A 176 -27.57 65.64 -22.37
CA ARG A 176 -26.96 66.56 -21.41
C ARG A 176 -27.14 68.04 -21.80
N MET A 177 -27.37 68.33 -23.09
CA MET A 177 -27.62 69.71 -23.55
C MET A 177 -29.06 70.16 -23.23
N ASP A 178 -30.05 69.27 -23.35
CA ASP A 178 -31.45 69.60 -23.02
C ASP A 178 -31.70 69.80 -21.52
N LYS A 179 -30.87 69.19 -20.65
CA LYS A 179 -30.99 69.35 -19.19
C LYS A 179 -30.45 70.68 -18.66
N GLN A 180 -29.52 71.32 -19.38
CA GLN A 180 -28.94 72.59 -18.96
C GLN A 180 -29.90 73.77 -19.15
N PHE A 181 -30.81 73.71 -20.13
CA PHE A 181 -31.82 74.75 -20.36
C PHE A 181 -32.90 74.83 -19.26
N TYR A 182 -33.16 73.74 -18.55
CA TYR A 182 -34.17 73.72 -17.47
C TYR A 182 -33.59 74.09 -16.09
N GLU A 183 -32.26 74.11 -15.91
CA GLU A 183 -31.63 74.45 -14.62
C GLU A 183 -31.33 75.95 -14.46
N GLU A 184 -31.20 76.74 -15.54
CA GLU A 184 -31.02 78.19 -15.45
C GLU A 184 -32.30 78.94 -15.04
N GLU A 185 -33.48 78.50 -15.49
CA GLU A 185 -34.76 79.20 -15.22
C GLU A 185 -35.23 79.06 -13.75
N VAL A 186 -34.73 78.05 -13.03
CA VAL A 186 -35.05 77.80 -11.61
C VAL A 186 -34.13 78.58 -10.67
N SER A 187 -32.92 78.98 -11.12
CA SER A 187 -31.96 79.73 -10.30
C SER A 187 -32.38 81.20 -10.10
N ASP A 188 -33.08 81.82 -11.06
CA ASP A 188 -33.43 83.24 -11.03
C ASP A 188 -34.56 83.58 -10.03
N LYS A 189 -35.40 82.60 -9.66
CA LYS A 189 -36.53 82.82 -8.73
C LYS A 189 -36.17 82.73 -7.25
N SER A 190 -34.97 82.29 -6.91
CA SER A 190 -34.55 82.12 -5.50
C SER A 190 -33.78 83.31 -4.92
N GLN A 191 -33.62 84.40 -5.69
CA GLN A 191 -32.85 85.58 -5.30
C GLN A 191 -33.70 86.84 -5.07
N ILE A 192 -34.84 86.70 -4.40
CA ILE A 192 -35.62 87.80 -3.80
C ILE A 192 -36.48 87.15 -2.71
N MET A 193 -36.39 87.42 -1.41
CA MET A 193 -36.16 88.66 -0.69
C MET A 193 -35.58 88.36 0.70
N ILE A 194 -34.55 89.11 1.06
CA ILE A 194 -34.06 89.35 2.42
C ILE A 194 -34.73 90.66 2.91
N GLU A 195 -34.91 90.76 4.22
CA GLU A 195 -35.21 91.94 5.06
C GLU A 195 -36.67 92.27 5.41
N GLY A 196 -36.86 92.46 6.73
CA GLY A 196 -38.09 92.86 7.41
C GLY A 196 -38.16 92.27 8.82
#